data_AF-A0A845WVN6-F1
#
_entry.id   AF-A0A845WVN6-F1
#
_cell.length_a   1.000
_cell.length_b   1.000
_cell.length_c   1.000
_cell.angle_alpha   90.00
_cell.angle_beta   90.00
_cell.angle_gamma   90.00
#
_symmetry.space_group_name_H-M   'P 1'
#
loop_
_entity.id
_entity.type
_entity.pdbx_description
1 polymer ?
#
loop_
_entity_poly.entity_id
_entity_poly.type
_entity_poly.pdbx_seq_one_letter_code
_entity_poly.pdbx_strand_id
1 'polypeptide(L)' 'MKITFTEASWSDYKWLQENDKRLLKRVNLLVDEDLNSPG' A
#
# COMPACT_ATOMS: atom_id res chain seq x y z
N MET A 1 -4.13 4.32 13.16
CA MET A 1 -4.63 5.12 12.02
C MET A 1 -5.41 4.20 11.08
N LYS A 2 -6.48 4.65 10.42
CA LYS A 2 -7.22 3.82 9.43
C LYS A 2 -6.75 4.19 8.02
N ILE A 3 -6.18 3.22 7.30
CA ILE A 3 -5.89 3.35 5.88
C ILE A 3 -7.17 3.03 5.11
N THR A 4 -7.53 3.89 4.15
CA THR A 4 -8.69 3.68 3.28
C THR A 4 -8.23 3.75 1.83
N PHE A 5 -8.55 2.71 1.06
CA PHE A 5 -8.27 2.64 -0.36
C PHE A 5 -9.52 3.03 -1.16
N THR A 6 -9.31 3.68 -2.30
CA THR A 6 -10.33 3.72 -3.35
C THR A 6 -10.48 2.32 -3.97
N GLU A 7 -11.62 2.04 -4.60
CA GLU A 7 -11.86 0.73 -5.25
C GLU A 7 -10.77 0.39 -6.28
N ALA A 8 -10.36 1.35 -7.10
CA ALA A 8 -9.28 1.17 -8.08
C ALA A 8 -7.97 0.80 -7.38
N SER A 9 -7.54 1.59 -6.38
CA SER A 9 -6.32 1.31 -5.64
C SER A 9 -6.37 -0.02 -4.87
N TRP A 10 -7.55 -0.46 -4.42
CA TRP A 10 -7.73 -1.75 -3.77
C TRP A 10 -7.63 -2.91 -4.77
N SER A 11 -8.13 -2.73 -5.99
CA SER A 11 -7.95 -3.69 -7.09
C SER A 11 -6.47 -3.89 -7.41
N ASP A 12 -5.73 -2.78 -7.56
CA ASP A 12 -4.29 -2.81 -7.83
C ASP A 12 -3.52 -3.46 -6.67
N TYR A 13 -3.86 -3.10 -5.42
CA TYR A 13 -3.25 -3.67 -4.24
C TYR A 13 -3.44 -5.19 -4.17
N LYS A 14 -4.64 -5.71 -4.49
CA LYS A 14 -4.89 -7.15 -4.58
C LYS A 14 -4.11 -7.80 -5.71
N TRP A 15 -4.05 -7.17 -6.89
CA TRP A 15 -3.25 -7.69 -8.00
C TRP A 15 -1.76 -7.82 -7.61
N LEU A 16 -1.21 -6.84 -6.88
CA LEU A 16 0.15 -6.88 -6.37
C LEU A 16 0.39 -8.03 -5.37
N GLN A 17 -0.60 -8.39 -4.55
CA GLN A 17 -0.49 -9.52 -3.62
C GLN A 17 -0.26 -10.86 -4.33
N GLU A 18 -0.89 -11.03 -5.48
CA GLU A 18 -0.83 -12.27 -6.26
C GLU A 18 0.35 -12.29 -7.24
N ASN A 19 0.69 -11.14 -7.82
CA ASN A 19 1.58 -11.07 -8.98
C ASN A 19 2.97 -10.48 -8.67
N ASP A 20 3.08 -9.51 -7.76
CA ASP A 20 4.37 -8.86 -7.46
C ASP A 20 4.51 -8.46 -5.98
N LYS A 21 4.96 -9.43 -5.19
CA LYS A 21 5.22 -9.25 -3.75
C LYS A 21 6.36 -8.26 -3.46
N ARG A 22 7.28 -8.02 -4.41
CA ARG A 22 8.38 -7.05 -4.22
C ARG A 22 7.83 -5.65 -4.31
N LEU A 23 6.99 -5.37 -5.31
CA LEU A 23 6.33 -4.09 -5.45
C LEU A 23 5.33 -3.86 -4.31
N LEU A 24 4.58 -4.88 -3.88
CA LEU A 24 3.72 -4.82 -2.69
C LEU A 24 4.48 -4.38 -1.43
N LYS A 25 5.67 -4.97 -1.17
CA LYS A 25 6.51 -4.56 -0.04
C LYS A 25 6.86 -3.08 -0.09
N ARG A 26 7.17 -2.55 -1.27
CA ARG A 26 7.50 -1.13 -1.44
C ARG A 26 6.29 -0.24 -1.17
N VAL A 27 5.11 -0.62 -1.66
CA VAL A 27 3.85 0.10 -1.35
C VAL A 27 3.62 0.14 0.16
N ASN A 28 3.79 -0.99 0.85
CA ASN A 28 3.60 -1.04 2.31
C ASN A 28 4.60 -0.14 3.06
N LEU A 29 5.86 -0.09 2.62
CA LEU A 29 6.86 0.80 3.22
C LEU A 29 6.50 2.27 3.03
N LEU A 30 6.06 2.67 1.84
CA LEU A 30 5.65 4.05 1.58
C LEU A 30 4.44 4.45 2.42
N VAL A 31 3.46 3.56 2.56
CA VAL A 31 2.29 3.81 3.42
C VAL A 31 2.71 3.93 4.88
N ASP A 32 3.62 3.09 5.36
CA ASP A 32 4.14 3.16 6.73
C ASP A 32 4.96 4.43 6.98
N GLU A 33 5.81 4.83 6.02
CA GLU A 33 6.56 6.08 6.06
C GLU A 33 5.64 7.30 6.14
N ASP A 34 4.57 7.35 5.34
CA ASP A 34 3.62 8.48 5.35
C ASP A 34 2.84 8.56 6.67
N LEU A 35 2.51 7.41 7.27
CA LEU A 35 1.76 7.34 8.53
C LEU A 35 2.61 7.65 9.76
N ASN A 36 3.91 7.34 9.71
CA ASN A 36 4.85 7.52 10.82
C ASN A 36 5.80 8.71 10.62
N SER A 37 5.74 9.42 9.49
CA SER A 37 6.55 10.62 9.29
C SER A 37 6.11 11.71 10.27
N PRO A 38 7.04 12.29 11.06
CA PRO A 38 6.75 13.48 11.84
C PRO A 38 6.52 14.63 10.86
N GLY A 39 5.28 15.10 10.77
CA GLY A 39 4.92 16.34 10.09
C GLY A 39 5.48 17.57 10.79
#